data_AF-A0A1I2KDW5-F1
#
_entry.id   AF-A0A1I2KDW5-F1
#
_cell.length_a   1.000
_cell.length_b   1.000
_cell.length_c   1.000
_cell.angle_alpha   90.00
_cell.angle_beta   90.00
_cell.angle_gamma   90.00
#
_symmetry.space_group_name_H-M   'P 1'
#
loop_
_entity.id
_entity.type
_entity.pdbx_description
1 polymer ?
#
loop_
_entity_poly.entity_id
_entity_poly.type
_entity_poly.pdbx_seq_one_letter_code
_entity_poly.pdbx_strand_id
1 'polypeptide(L)' 'SLWKVDDKTTQDFMQRFYKEWLVNGKSKRNAFVEAQRQVRKEKAYPYYWGAFVMVGE' A
#
# COMPACT_ATOMS: atom_id res chain seq x y z
N SER A 1 -8.37 -11.41 2.41
CA SER A 1 -8.07 -10.25 3.28
C SER A 1 -8.81 -10.44 4.59
N LEU A 2 -8.13 -10.42 5.74
CA LEU A 2 -8.69 -10.85 7.04
C LEU A 2 -9.72 -9.89 7.65
N TRP A 3 -9.96 -8.72 7.06
CA TRP A 3 -10.95 -7.73 7.50
C TRP A 3 -11.40 -6.91 6.28
N LYS A 4 -12.61 -6.33 6.32
CA LYS A 4 -13.12 -5.41 5.29
C LYS A 4 -12.38 -4.08 5.43
N VAL A 5 -11.19 -3.98 4.83
CA VAL A 5 -10.49 -2.69 4.73
C VAL A 5 -11.38 -1.78 3.91
N ASP A 6 -11.81 -0.68 4.52
CA ASP A 6 -12.56 0.41 3.92
C ASP A 6 -12.11 0.63 2.46
N ASP A 7 -13.00 0.36 1.49
CA ASP A 7 -12.67 0.18 0.06
C ASP A 7 -11.82 1.35 -0.49
N LYS A 8 -12.05 2.55 0.07
CA LYS A 8 -11.30 3.77 -0.27
C LYS A 8 -9.83 3.72 0.16
N THR A 9 -9.52 3.20 1.33
CA THR A 9 -8.12 3.07 1.80
C THR A 9 -7.37 2.06 0.94
N THR A 10 -8.03 0.97 0.54
CA THR A 10 -7.46 -0.01 -0.40
C THR A 10 -7.20 0.60 -1.77
N GLN A 11 -8.16 1.36 -2.31
CA GLN A 11 -8.00 2.04 -3.58
C GLN A 11 -6.84 3.04 -3.55
N ASP A 12 -6.72 3.83 -2.48
CA ASP A 12 -5.66 4.82 -2.31
C ASP A 12 -4.28 4.15 -2.17
N PHE A 13 -4.20 3.05 -1.42
CA PHE A 13 -2.98 2.25 -1.30
C PHE A 13 -2.52 1.73 -2.67
N MET A 14 -3.42 1.12 -3.44
CA MET A 14 -3.08 0.54 -4.74
C MET A 14 -2.68 1.60 -5.77
N GLN A 15 -3.35 2.76 -5.79
CA GLN A 15 -2.95 3.88 -6.65
C GLN A 15 -1.52 4.34 -6.36
N ARG A 16 -1.16 4.47 -5.08
CA ARG A 16 0.20 4.84 -4.67
C ARG A 16 1.21 3.77 -5.05
N PHE A 17 0.89 2.51 -4.80
CA PHE A 17 1.73 1.38 -5.18
C PHE A 17 2.04 1.38 -6.68
N TYR A 18 1.02 1.47 -7.54
CA TYR A 18 1.22 1.47 -9.00
C TYR A 18 1.94 2.72 -9.49
N LYS A 19 1.72 3.88 -8.86
CA LYS A 19 2.49 5.08 -9.15
C LYS A 19 3.98 4.86 -8.86
N GLU A 20 4.32 4.33 -7.69
CA GLU A 20 5.70 4.07 -7.32
C GLU A 20 6.35 2.98 -8.20
N TRP A 21 5.60 1.96 -8.60
CA TRP A 21 6.12 0.87 -9.43
C TRP A 21 6.26 1.27 -10.90
N LEU A 22 5.17 1.72 -11.53
CA LEU A 22 5.10 1.91 -12.98
C LEU A 22 5.59 3.28 -13.41
N VAL A 23 5.31 4.33 -12.62
CA VAL A 23 5.66 5.71 -12.99
C VAL A 23 7.05 6.07 -12.49
N ASN A 24 7.36 5.74 -11.23
CA ASN A 24 8.67 6.04 -10.63
C ASN A 24 9.71 4.93 -10.88
N GLY A 25 9.33 3.83 -11.54
CA GLY A 25 10.24 2.74 -11.91
C GLY A 25 10.85 1.97 -10.73
N LYS A 26 10.27 2.05 -9.52
CA LYS A 26 10.78 1.30 -8.37
C LYS A 26 10.51 -0.20 -8.54
N SER A 27 11.35 -1.02 -7.92
CA SER A 27 11.02 -2.45 -7.79
C SER A 27 9.68 -2.61 -7.07
N LYS A 28 8.93 -3.68 -7.38
CA LYS A 28 7.64 -3.97 -6.72
C LYS A 28 7.76 -3.88 -5.19
N ARG A 29 8.81 -4.46 -4.62
CA ARG A 29 9.05 -4.45 -3.16
C ARG A 29 9.25 -3.03 -2.62
N ASN A 30 10.06 -2.21 -3.29
CA ASN A 30 10.30 -0.82 -2.88
C ASN A 30 9.04 0.04 -3.06
N ALA A 31 8.28 -0.18 -4.14
CA ALA A 31 7.01 0.49 -4.38
C ALA A 31 5.98 0.17 -3.28
N PHE A 32 5.92 -1.08 -2.84
CA PHE A 32 5.03 -1.52 -1.77
C PHE A 32 5.39 -0.92 -0.42
N VAL A 33 6.68 -0.93 -0.05
CA VAL A 33 7.14 -0.31 1.20
C VAL A 33 6.86 1.19 1.20
N GLU A 34 7.07 1.87 0.07
CA GLU A 34 6.78 3.31 -0.03
C GLU A 34 5.27 3.59 0.07
N ALA A 35 4.42 2.79 -0.58
CA ALA A 35 2.97 2.92 -0.46
C ALA A 35 2.50 2.70 0.99
N GLN A 36 3.02 1.69 1.70
CA GLN A 36 2.74 1.48 3.12
C GLN A 36 3.19 2.66 3.98
N ARG A 37 4.38 3.20 3.71
CA ARG A 37 4.91 4.37 4.43
C ARG A 37 4.03 5.60 4.23
N GLN A 38 3.55 5.84 3.01
CA GLN A 38 2.65 6.96 2.71
C GLN A 38 1.31 6.82 3.43
N VAL A 39 0.67 5.64 3.36
CA VAL A 39 -0.60 5.39 4.06
C VAL A 39 -0.41 5.50 5.58
N ARG A 40 0.71 5.02 6.13
CA ARG A 40 1.02 5.16 7.57
C ARG A 40 1.16 6.63 8.01
N LYS A 41 1.71 7.50 7.16
CA LYS A 41 1.81 8.94 7.46
C LYS A 41 0.44 9.60 7.56
N GLU A 42 -0.50 9.18 6.73
CA GLU A 42 -1.86 9.75 6.68
C GLU A 42 -2.79 9.11 7.71
N LYS A 43 -2.65 7.80 7.93
CA LYS A 43 -3.43 7.00 8.86
C LYS A 43 -2.51 6.12 9.69
N ALA A 44 -2.12 6.64 10.86
CA ALA A 44 -1.18 5.99 11.76
C ALA A 44 -1.68 4.62 12.26
N TYR A 45 -3.00 4.44 12.39
CA TYR A 45 -3.59 3.20 12.90
C TYR A 45 -3.30 2.01 11.97
N PRO A 46 -2.73 0.90 12.49
CA PRO A 46 -2.36 -0.30 11.72
C PRO A 46 -3.51 -0.91 10.92
N TYR A 47 -4.76 -0.67 11.31
CA TYR A 47 -5.96 -1.07 10.57
C TYR A 47 -5.92 -0.68 9.08
N TYR A 48 -5.31 0.46 8.75
CA TYR A 48 -5.32 1.01 7.38
C TYR A 48 -4.17 0.54 6.49
N TRP A 49 -3.08 0.03 7.05
CA TRP A 49 -1.89 -0.33 6.27
C TRP A 49 -1.32 -1.73 6.58
N GLY A 50 -1.59 -2.25 7.77
CA GLY A 50 -1.10 -3.55 8.25
C GLY A 50 -1.82 -4.75 7.63
N ALA A 51 -2.95 -4.52 6.97
CA ALA A 51 -3.69 -5.56 6.25
C ALA A 51 -3.06 -5.91 4.88
N PHE A 52 -2.19 -5.06 4.34
CA PHE A 52 -1.53 -5.31 3.06
C PHE A 52 -0.29 -6.18 3.26
N VAL A 53 -0.23 -7.27 2.52
CA VAL A 53 0.92 -8.19 2.47
C VAL A 53 1.25 -8.47 1.01
N MET A 54 2.53 -8.37 0.66
CA MET A 54 3.03 -8.80 -0.65
C MET A 54 3.35 -10.30 -0.59
N VAL A 55 2.71 -11.08 -1.46
CA VAL A 55 2.91 -12.53 -1.56
C VAL A 55 3.50 -12.85 -2.92
N GLY A 56 4.59 -13.62 -2.95
CA GLY A 56 5.35 -13.92 -4.16
C GLY A 56 6.38 -12.83 -4.52
N GLU A 57 7.34 -13.19 -5.38
CA GLU A 57 8.41 -12.32 -5.91
C GLU A 57 8.14 -11.97 -7.38
#